data_AF-A0A1L7GEZ8-F1
#
_entry.id   AF-A0A1L7GEZ8-F1
#
_cell.length_a   1.000
_cell.length_b   1.000
_cell.length_c   1.000
_cell.angle_alpha   90.00
_cell.angle_beta   90.00
_cell.angle_gamma   90.00
#
_symmetry.space_group_name_H-M   'P 1'
#
loop_
_entity.id
_entity.type
_entity.pdbx_description
1 polymer ?
#
loop_
_entity_poly.entity_id
_entity_poly.type
_entity_poly.pdbx_seq_one_letter_code
_entity_poly.pdbx_strand_id
1 'polypeptide(L)' 'MSVEFSEQTHRNMIDRIPLTTGREVSDWLRTVDEGPSLVRFEEKVSWLRGAHELSYGQAKAIIHEYDLRRAARRFG' A
#
# COMPACT_ATOMS: atom_id res chain seq x y z
N MET A 1 -22.82 9.32 -3.04
CA MET A 1 -21.86 9.98 -3.94
C MET A 1 -20.56 10.26 -3.16
N SER A 2 -19.66 9.28 -3.01
CA SER A 2 -18.41 9.48 -2.23
C SER A 2 -17.27 8.46 -2.49
N VAL A 3 -17.44 7.48 -3.38
CA VAL A 3 -16.39 6.49 -3.69
C VAL A 3 -15.40 7.02 -4.74
N GLU A 4 -15.88 7.77 -5.75
CA GLU A 4 -15.01 8.33 -6.80
C GLU A 4 -13.96 9.32 -6.26
N PHE A 5 -14.30 10.11 -5.24
CA PHE A 5 -13.34 11.00 -4.56
C PHE A 5 -12.28 10.21 -3.77
N SER A 6 -12.64 9.04 -3.23
CA SER A 6 -11.71 8.20 -2.48
C SER A 6 -10.69 7.52 -3.40
N GLU A 7 -11.12 7.05 -4.57
CA GLU A 7 -10.22 6.43 -5.55
C GLU A 7 -9.27 7.43 -6.20
N GLN A 8 -9.74 8.63 -6.56
CA GLN A 8 -8.86 9.68 -7.09
C GLN A 8 -7.84 10.16 -6.06
N THR A 9 -8.26 10.29 -4.79
CA THR A 9 -7.35 10.66 -3.70
C THR A 9 -6.32 9.56 -3.45
N HIS A 10 -6.74 8.30 -3.44
CA HIS A 10 -5.85 7.16 -3.30
C HIS A 10 -4.85 7.08 -4.45
N ARG A 11 -5.30 7.24 -5.70
CA ARG A 11 -4.45 7.22 -6.88
C ARG A 11 -3.41 8.35 -6.86
N ASN A 12 -3.82 9.57 -6.52
CA ASN A 12 -2.90 10.68 -6.30
C ASN A 12 -1.90 10.37 -5.18
N MET A 13 -2.32 9.73 -4.09
CA MET A 13 -1.42 9.39 -3.00
C MET A 13 -0.39 8.33 -3.44
N ILE A 14 -0.82 7.27 -4.13
CA ILE A 14 0.04 6.22 -4.70
C ILE A 14 1.07 6.82 -5.67
N ASP A 15 0.63 7.73 -6.55
CA ASP A 15 1.50 8.44 -7.50
C ASP A 15 2.58 9.28 -6.80
N ARG A 16 2.26 9.85 -5.62
CA ARG A 16 3.22 10.61 -4.81
C ARG A 16 4.20 9.78 -3.99
N ILE A 17 3.93 8.50 -3.74
CA ILE A 17 4.82 7.63 -2.96
C ILE A 17 6.23 7.54 -3.57
N PRO A 18 6.43 7.25 -4.87
CA PRO A 18 7.77 7.23 -5.46
C PRO A 18 8.48 8.57 -5.37
N LEU A 19 7.74 9.67 -5.54
CA LEU A 19 8.30 11.02 -5.43
C LEU A 19 8.79 11.36 -4.02
N THR A 20 8.14 10.81 -2.99
CA THR A 20 8.45 11.10 -1.58
C THR A 20 9.41 10.09 -0.95
N THR A 21 9.36 8.83 -1.38
CA THR A 21 10.13 7.73 -0.82
C THR A 21 11.31 7.30 -1.69
N GLY A 22 11.39 7.78 -2.93
CA GLY A 22 12.40 7.38 -3.91
C GLY A 22 12.25 5.95 -4.42
N ARG A 23 11.16 5.26 -4.08
CA ARG A 23 10.90 3.85 -4.41
C ARG A 23 9.51 3.68 -5.00
N GLU A 24 9.43 2.95 -6.11
CA GLU A 24 8.17 2.70 -6.80
C GLU A 24 7.18 1.90 -5.94
N VAL A 25 5.88 2.14 -6.15
CA VAL A 25 4.83 1.40 -5.45
C VAL A 25 4.92 -0.09 -5.73
N SER A 26 5.27 -0.50 -6.96
CA SER A 26 5.50 -1.91 -7.31
C SER A 26 6.56 -2.56 -6.42
N ASP A 27 7.62 -1.82 -6.10
CA ASP A 27 8.69 -2.29 -5.24
C ASP A 27 8.27 -2.35 -3.77
N TRP A 28 7.42 -1.40 -3.34
CA TRP A 28 6.74 -1.47 -2.05
C TRP A 28 5.83 -2.69 -1.90
N LEU A 29 5.03 -3.02 -2.92
CA LEU A 29 4.22 -4.23 -2.91
C LEU A 29 5.07 -5.47 -2.77
N ARG A 30 6.19 -5.51 -3.50
CA ARG A 30 7.13 -6.62 -3.45
C ARG A 30 7.75 -6.73 -2.06
N THR A 31 8.11 -5.61 -1.45
CA THR A 31 8.59 -5.54 -0.07
C THR A 31 7.56 -6.12 0.91
N VAL A 32 6.28 -5.80 0.73
CA VAL A 32 5.18 -6.38 1.54
C VAL A 32 4.98 -7.87 1.28
N ASP A 33 5.20 -8.32 0.04
CA ASP A 33 5.10 -9.73 -0.35
C ASP A 33 6.27 -10.58 0.18
N GLU A 34 7.49 -10.06 0.13
CA GLU A 34 8.71 -10.65 0.69
C GLU A 34 8.77 -10.51 2.22
N GLY A 35 7.98 -9.59 2.78
CA GLY A 35 7.89 -9.31 4.20
C GLY A 35 7.16 -10.39 5.00
N PRO A 36 6.91 -10.12 6.30
CA PRO A 36 6.17 -11.05 7.14
C PRO A 36 4.76 -11.24 6.57
N SER A 37 4.31 -12.51 6.48
CA SER A 37 2.98 -12.91 6.01
C SER A 37 1.87 -12.53 7.00
N LEU A 38 1.82 -11.25 7.37
CA LEU A 38 0.83 -10.68 8.26
C LEU A 38 -0.54 -10.80 7.61
N VAL A 39 -1.54 -11.20 8.39
CA VAL A 39 -2.92 -11.36 7.90
C VAL A 39 -3.67 -10.04 8.05
N ARG A 40 -3.40 -9.29 9.12
CA ARG A 40 -4.09 -8.04 9.45
C ARG A 40 -3.53 -6.86 8.68
N PHE A 41 -4.44 -6.04 8.17
CA PHE A 41 -4.13 -4.81 7.45
C PHE A 41 -3.30 -3.84 8.30
N GLU A 42 -3.73 -3.56 9.53
CA GLU A 42 -3.05 -2.61 10.42
C GLU A 42 -1.64 -3.06 10.80
N GLU A 43 -1.43 -4.37 10.98
CA GLU A 43 -0.10 -4.91 11.29
C GLU A 43 0.86 -4.68 10.12
N LYS A 44 0.42 -4.90 8.87
CA LYS A 44 1.23 -4.59 7.68
C LYS A 44 1.59 -3.12 7.59
N VAL A 45 0.62 -2.24 7.87
CA VAL A 45 0.84 -0.79 7.87
C VAL A 45 1.87 -0.40 8.93
N SER A 46 1.72 -0.95 10.14
CA SER A 46 2.65 -0.69 11.26
C SER A 46 4.06 -1.21 10.95
N TRP A 47 4.16 -2.43 10.40
CA TRP A 47 5.43 -3.01 9.97
C TRP A 47 6.13 -2.18 8.88
N LEU A 48 5.40 -1.83 7.82
CA LEU A 48 5.96 -1.07 6.70
C LEU A 48 6.42 0.32 7.14
N ARG A 49 5.64 0.97 8.00
CA ARG A 49 6.00 2.23 8.64
C ARG A 49 7.22 2.08 9.54
N GLY A 50 7.30 1.02 10.34
CA GLY A 50 8.44 0.80 11.24
C GLY A 50 9.73 0.45 10.50
N ALA A 51 9.63 -0.27 9.38
CA ALA A 51 10.77 -0.69 8.58
C ALA A 51 11.31 0.41 7.66
N HIS A 52 10.45 1.33 7.20
CA HIS A 52 10.80 2.32 6.17
C HIS A 52 10.38 3.77 6.51
N GLU A 53 10.03 4.04 7.76
CA GLU A 53 9.67 5.37 8.29
C GLU A 53 8.55 6.09 7.50
N LEU A 54 7.66 5.32 6.86
CA LEU A 54 6.58 5.87 6.04
C LEU A 54 5.50 6.57 6.88
N SER A 55 4.84 7.57 6.31
CA SER A 55 3.63 8.11 6.92
C SER A 55 2.50 7.08 6.90
N TYR A 56 1.62 7.14 7.91
CA TYR A 56 0.48 6.23 8.02
C TYR A 56 -0.38 6.21 6.75
N GLY A 57 -0.60 7.37 6.11
CA GLY A 57 -1.34 7.46 4.85
C GLY A 57 -0.66 6.73 3.68
N GLN A 58 0.66 6.91 3.52
CA GLN A 58 1.44 6.25 2.47
C GLN A 58 1.43 4.73 2.67
N ALA A 59 1.73 4.28 3.91
CA ALA A 59 1.72 2.87 4.25
C ALA A 59 0.33 2.25 4.04
N LYS A 60 -0.73 2.92 4.50
CA LYS A 60 -2.13 2.50 4.28
C LYS A 60 -2.44 2.34 2.79
N ALA A 61 -2.06 3.30 1.95
CA ALA A 61 -2.29 3.24 0.51
C ALA A 61 -1.59 2.04 -0.15
N ILE A 62 -0.33 1.77 0.21
CA ILE A 62 0.44 0.64 -0.31
C ILE A 62 -0.22 -0.69 0.07
N ILE A 63 -0.56 -0.88 1.36
CA ILE A 63 -1.16 -2.14 1.82
C ILE A 63 -2.54 -2.34 1.17
N HIS A 64 -3.32 -1.28 0.99
CA HIS A 64 -4.62 -1.36 0.35
C HIS A 64 -4.51 -1.85 -1.10
N GLU A 65 -3.59 -1.27 -1.86
CA GLU A 65 -3.28 -1.68 -3.23
C GLU A 65 -2.75 -3.12 -3.31
N TYR A 66 -1.92 -3.54 -2.35
CA TYR A 66 -1.45 -4.93 -2.24
C TYR A 66 -2.61 -5.90 -2.05
N ASP A 67 -3.53 -5.60 -1.14
CA ASP A 67 -4.70 -6.45 -0.86
C ASP A 67 -5.62 -6.55 -2.08
N LEU A 68 -5.87 -5.42 -2.77
CA LEU A 68 -6.66 -5.35 -4.00
C LEU A 68 -6.07 -6.24 -5.11
N ARG A 69 -4.75 -6.14 -5.35
CA ARG A 69 -4.05 -6.98 -6.33
C ARG A 69 -4.01 -8.45 -5.92
N ARG A 70 -3.88 -8.75 -4.63
CA ARG A 70 -3.88 -10.11 -4.10
C ARG A 70 -5.26 -10.76 -4.22
N ALA A 71 -6.31 -10.01 -3.91
CA ALA A 71 -7.70 -10.45 -4.09
C ALA A 71 -7.97 -10.75 -5.58
N ALA A 72 -7.57 -9.85 -6.48
CA ALA A 72 -7.71 -10.06 -7.92
C ALA A 72 -7.00 -11.35 -8.41
N ARG A 73 -5.82 -11.69 -7.85
CA ARG A 73 -5.12 -12.95 -8.17
C ARG A 73 -5.78 -14.20 -7.56
N ARG A 74 -6.44 -14.08 -6.40
CA ARG A 74 -7.04 -15.22 -5.69
C ARG A 74 -8.39 -15.65 -6.25
N PHE A 75 -9.08 -14.74 -6.93
CA PHE A 75 -10.39 -14.99 -7.56
C PHE A 75 -10.29 -15.30 -9.06
N GLY A 76 -9.09 -15.51 -9.61
CA GLY A 76 -8.83 -15.87 -11.01
C GLY A 76 -8.52 -17.35 -11.20
#